data_AF-A0AAD9KKH7-F1
#
_entry.id   AF-A0AAD9KKH7-F1
#
_cell.length_a   1.000
_cell.length_b   1.000
_cell.length_c   1.000
_cell.angle_alpha   90.00
_cell.angle_beta   90.00
_cell.angle_gamma   90.00
#
_symmetry.space_group_name_H-M   'P 1'
#
loop_
_entity.id
_entity.type
_entity.pdbx_description
1 polymer ?
#
loop_
_entity_poly.entity_id
_entity_poly.type
_entity_poly.pdbx_seq_one_letter_code
_entity_poly.pdbx_strand_id
1 'polypeptide(L)'
;MPPYRPCKKKTTGERFALKCLLDRPRARQELRLQVRCSGHPNIVSIMDIYANEVQFPNEPEPRSRLLVVMELMDGGELFERISQQKYFTEQLAAKYTKQIALAIDRCHSLNVAHRDIKPENLLLKDNSEDAMVKLSDFGFAKVDDGTLMTPHFTPYYVAPQVLEAQQRQAREKYCILPKGQPYTYDKSCDMWSLGVLVYIMLTGYPPFYSETPTKVISRGMKKKILAGNYEFVDEDWAHISQSAKDLVARLLLVDPEARLTVRQVLDHPWLLDPPDTQLLSPAIMMDKASLAEVQQAYSETLTSMRMPDHRVTLKPIAQVNNPIMRKRLQSRCDSQDNPQIEPPSKQSSNSMAIKTLRDVIAHCILKTSDGATDDTETLNRLLRRACDHNTDCASLTHILDRWHWDGQSLGEKTDVVNLAQSLSDLVQQTLHSTATSQPS
;
A
#
# COMPACT_ATOMS: atom_id res chain seq x y z
N MET A 1 30.52 0.23 1.91
CA MET A 1 30.99 0.66 3.25
C MET A 1 29.84 0.50 4.22
N PRO A 2 30.07 0.03 5.46
CA PRO A 2 29.03 0.08 6.48
C PRO A 2 28.55 1.54 6.64
N PRO A 3 27.23 1.78 6.81
CA PRO A 3 26.65 3.13 6.81
C PRO A 3 27.11 3.99 8.01
N TYR A 4 27.68 3.36 9.04
CA TYR A 4 28.10 3.99 10.28
C TYR A 4 29.59 3.79 10.54
N ARG A 5 30.25 4.81 11.09
CA ARG A 5 31.65 4.76 11.53
C ARG A 5 31.78 5.29 12.96
N PRO A 6 32.58 4.66 13.84
CA PRO A 6 32.88 5.26 15.12
C PRO A 6 33.70 6.54 14.92
N CYS A 7 33.38 7.59 15.66
CA CYS A 7 34.15 8.83 15.70
C CYS A 7 34.37 9.29 17.15
N LYS A 8 35.28 10.24 17.35
CA LYS A 8 35.59 10.79 18.67
C LYS A 8 35.64 12.31 18.62
N LYS A 9 35.08 12.96 19.64
CA LYS A 9 35.21 14.40 19.81
C LYS A 9 36.64 14.71 20.24
N LYS A 10 37.37 15.51 19.45
CA LYS A 10 38.81 15.76 19.66
C LYS A 10 39.14 16.37 21.03
N THR A 11 38.26 17.22 21.56
CA THR A 11 38.49 17.93 22.83
C THR A 11 38.24 17.07 24.05
N THR A 12 37.24 16.19 24.02
CA THR A 12 36.83 15.39 25.19
C THR A 12 37.23 13.92 25.11
N GLY A 13 37.58 13.42 23.92
CA GLY A 13 37.83 11.99 23.66
C GLY A 13 36.57 11.13 23.61
N GLU A 14 35.39 11.72 23.86
CA GLU A 14 34.10 11.04 23.89
C GLU A 14 33.75 10.42 22.53
N ARG A 15 33.17 9.21 22.55
CA ARG A 15 32.92 8.40 21.35
C ARG A 15 31.48 8.56 20.87
N PHE A 16 31.34 8.58 19.55
CA PHE A 16 30.07 8.74 18.85
C PHE A 16 29.99 7.82 17.63
N ALA A 17 28.80 7.70 17.05
CA ALA A 17 28.60 7.09 15.74
C ALA A 17 28.44 8.19 14.68
N LEU A 18 29.03 7.99 13.51
CA LEU A 18 28.96 8.90 12.37
C LEU A 18 28.24 8.21 11.21
N LYS A 19 27.04 8.68 10.86
CA LYS A 19 26.32 8.29 9.64
C LYS A 19 26.65 9.28 8.53
N CYS A 20 26.94 8.78 7.34
CA CYS A 20 27.27 9.63 6.19
C CYS A 20 26.23 9.44 5.08
N LEU A 21 25.48 10.49 4.78
CA LEU A 21 24.42 10.50 3.78
C LEU A 21 24.78 11.43 2.63
N LEU A 22 24.36 11.09 1.40
CA LEU A 22 24.38 12.07 0.32
C LEU A 22 23.38 13.17 0.63
N ASP A 23 23.77 14.42 0.40
CA ASP A 23 22.89 15.55 0.62
C ASP A 23 21.77 15.58 -0.43
N ARG A 24 20.63 15.04 -0.05
CA ARG A 24 19.42 14.93 -0.88
C ARG A 24 18.20 15.36 -0.05
N PRO A 25 17.11 15.84 -0.68
CA PRO A 25 15.90 16.21 0.04
C PRO A 25 15.36 15.12 0.98
N ARG A 26 15.41 13.85 0.54
CA ARG A 26 15.00 12.70 1.36
C ARG A 26 15.85 12.52 2.61
N ALA A 27 17.17 12.66 2.50
CA ALA A 27 18.08 12.58 3.65
C ALA A 27 17.86 13.74 4.63
N ARG A 28 17.63 14.96 4.13
CA ARG A 28 17.28 16.10 4.97
C ARG A 28 15.95 15.91 5.70
N GLN A 29 14.97 15.28 5.04
CA GLN A 29 13.68 14.95 5.65
C GLN A 29 13.83 13.90 6.76
N GLU A 30 14.55 12.80 6.48
CA GLU A 30 14.90 11.78 7.48
C GLU A 30 15.48 12.42 8.75
N LEU A 31 16.51 13.27 8.60
CA LEU A 31 17.15 13.91 9.75
C LEU A 31 16.24 14.88 10.49
N ARG A 32 15.40 15.65 9.77
CA ARG A 32 14.41 16.53 10.41
C ARG A 32 13.43 15.74 11.28
N LEU A 33 12.97 14.58 10.81
CA LEU A 33 12.04 13.75 11.57
C LEU A 33 12.71 13.08 12.76
N GLN A 34 13.94 12.58 12.59
CA GLN A 34 14.69 12.00 13.69
C GLN A 34 15.01 13.05 14.76
N VAL A 35 15.47 14.25 14.39
CA VAL A 35 15.71 15.35 15.33
C VAL A 35 14.41 15.73 16.05
N ARG A 36 13.28 15.78 15.35
CA ARG A 36 11.97 16.07 15.96
C ARG A 36 11.59 15.02 17.02
N CYS A 37 11.92 13.75 16.79
CA CYS A 37 11.62 12.66 17.72
C CYS A 37 12.72 12.44 18.78
N SER A 38 13.90 13.06 18.60
CA SER A 38 15.04 12.97 19.53
C SER A 38 14.72 13.57 20.90
N GLY A 39 15.53 13.18 21.91
CA GLY A 39 15.33 13.55 23.31
C GLY A 39 14.47 12.55 24.10
N HIS A 40 13.93 11.52 23.43
CA HIS A 40 13.27 10.40 24.10
C HIS A 40 14.28 9.28 24.42
N PRO A 41 14.23 8.66 25.61
CA PRO A 41 15.21 7.65 26.03
C PRO A 41 15.33 6.49 25.05
N ASN A 42 14.23 6.03 24.46
CA ASN A 42 14.18 4.91 23.53
C ASN A 42 14.34 5.28 22.05
N ILE A 43 14.84 6.48 21.72
CA ILE A 43 15.17 6.88 20.33
C ILE A 43 16.63 7.31 20.28
N VAL A 44 17.36 6.86 19.26
CA VAL A 44 18.76 7.23 19.07
C VAL A 44 18.89 8.72 18.79
N SER A 45 19.62 9.41 19.65
CA SER A 45 19.80 10.86 19.63
C SER A 45 20.83 11.28 18.59
N ILE A 46 20.49 12.31 17.82
CA ILE A 46 21.43 13.04 16.97
C ILE A 46 22.08 14.14 17.82
N MET A 47 23.41 14.14 17.86
CA MET A 47 24.21 15.12 18.60
C MET A 47 24.50 16.35 17.74
N ASP A 48 24.96 16.13 16.51
CA ASP A 48 25.35 17.19 15.58
C ASP A 48 25.13 16.75 14.13
N ILE A 49 24.94 17.73 13.23
CA ILE A 49 24.83 17.51 11.78
C ILE A 49 25.74 18.50 11.07
N TYR A 50 26.66 18.01 10.26
CA TYR A 50 27.52 18.85 9.42
C TYR A 50 27.21 18.62 7.94
N ALA A 51 27.20 19.70 7.15
CA ALA A 51 27.08 19.63 5.70
C ALA A 51 28.45 19.95 5.10
N ASN A 52 29.05 18.97 4.42
CA ASN A 52 30.42 19.06 3.91
C ASN A 52 30.50 18.46 2.51
N GLU A 53 31.45 18.96 1.72
CA GLU A 53 31.90 18.26 0.52
C GLU A 53 32.97 17.23 0.92
N VAL A 54 32.71 15.97 0.62
CA VAL A 54 33.60 14.85 0.97
C VAL A 54 33.77 13.96 -0.25
N GLN A 55 35.02 13.71 -0.62
CA GLN A 55 35.40 12.74 -1.63
C GLN A 55 35.79 11.42 -0.97
N PHE A 56 35.13 10.32 -1.34
CA PHE A 56 35.57 8.97 -0.95
C PHE A 56 36.55 8.39 -1.98
N PRO A 57 37.40 7.41 -1.60
CA PRO A 57 38.44 6.85 -2.48
C PRO A 57 37.93 6.30 -3.82
N ASN A 58 36.65 5.91 -3.90
CA ASN A 58 36.02 5.33 -5.08
C ASN A 58 35.15 6.34 -5.85
N GLU A 59 35.31 7.64 -5.62
CA GLU A 59 34.52 8.68 -6.28
C GLU A 59 35.41 9.64 -7.08
N PRO A 60 35.00 9.98 -8.32
CA PRO A 60 35.79 10.82 -9.21
C PRO A 60 35.88 12.27 -8.73
N GLU A 61 34.90 12.74 -7.99
CA GLU A 61 34.77 14.13 -7.52
C GLU A 61 34.19 14.19 -6.10
N PRO A 62 34.48 15.25 -5.33
CA PRO A 62 33.82 15.52 -4.05
C PRO A 62 32.31 15.63 -4.23
N ARG A 63 31.55 15.11 -3.26
CA ARG A 63 30.10 15.22 -3.25
C ARG A 63 29.62 15.88 -1.97
N SER A 64 28.53 16.64 -2.06
CA SER A 64 27.84 17.20 -0.89
C SER A 64 27.23 16.07 -0.05
N ARG A 65 27.56 16.06 1.24
CA ARG A 65 27.16 15.03 2.20
C ARG A 65 26.72 15.64 3.52
N LEU A 66 25.79 14.94 4.16
CA LEU A 66 25.38 15.18 5.53
C LEU A 66 26.11 14.18 6.44
N LEU A 67 26.92 14.72 7.34
CA LEU A 67 27.68 14.00 8.36
C LEU A 67 26.91 14.10 9.67
N VAL A 68 26.30 12.99 10.09
CA VAL A 68 25.37 12.95 11.22
C VAL A 68 26.07 12.28 12.38
N VAL A 69 26.38 13.05 13.41
CA VAL A 69 26.96 12.57 14.66
C VAL A 69 25.81 12.13 15.56
N MET A 70 25.84 10.87 15.98
CA MET A 70 24.80 10.21 16.75
C MET A 70 25.42 9.62 18.01
N GLU A 71 24.60 9.42 19.04
CA GLU A 71 25.05 8.64 20.20
C GLU A 71 25.54 7.24 19.77
N LEU A 72 26.59 6.76 20.42
CA LEU A 72 27.11 5.42 20.15
C LEU A 72 26.23 4.37 20.84
N MET A 73 25.93 3.29 20.11
CA MET A 73 25.17 2.13 20.55
C MET A 73 26.11 0.93 20.59
N ASP A 74 26.70 0.68 21.76
CA ASP A 74 27.76 -0.32 21.94
C ASP A 74 27.23 -1.73 22.23
N GLY A 75 25.91 -1.85 22.46
CA GLY A 75 25.25 -3.10 22.84
C GLY A 75 24.88 -4.03 21.69
N GLY A 76 25.02 -3.58 20.45
CA GLY A 76 24.62 -4.33 19.25
C GLY A 76 23.11 -4.35 19.02
N GLU A 77 22.66 -5.32 18.20
CA GLU A 77 21.25 -5.52 17.88
C GLU A 77 20.53 -6.29 18.98
N LEU A 78 19.27 -5.93 19.26
CA LEU A 78 18.46 -6.54 20.31
C LEU A 78 18.34 -8.07 20.16
N PHE A 79 18.04 -8.55 18.95
CA PHE A 79 17.79 -9.97 18.72
C PHE A 79 19.07 -10.81 18.81
N GLU A 80 20.22 -10.24 18.44
CA GLU A 80 21.53 -10.88 18.66
C GLU A 80 21.83 -11.02 20.16
N ARG A 81 21.44 -10.03 20.98
CA ARG A 81 21.54 -10.17 22.44
C ARG A 81 20.63 -11.27 22.97
N ILE A 82 19.37 -11.32 22.54
CA ILE A 82 18.41 -12.32 23.01
C ILE A 82 18.89 -13.74 22.66
N SER A 83 19.40 -13.97 21.45
CA SER A 83 19.91 -15.29 21.04
C SER A 83 21.13 -15.77 21.85
N GLN A 84 21.85 -14.84 22.51
CA GLN A 84 23.00 -15.17 23.35
C GLN A 84 22.61 -15.40 24.82
N GLN A 85 21.38 -15.07 25.23
CA GLN A 85 20.93 -15.23 26.61
C GLN A 85 20.53 -16.67 26.91
N LYS A 86 21.04 -17.21 28.01
CA LYS A 86 20.62 -18.54 28.52
C LYS A 86 19.24 -18.51 29.15
N TYR A 87 18.88 -17.37 29.76
CA TYR A 87 17.62 -17.17 30.47
C TYR A 87 16.95 -15.93 29.88
N PHE A 88 15.86 -16.15 29.16
CA PHE A 88 15.01 -15.11 28.61
C PHE A 88 13.57 -15.42 29.01
N THR A 89 12.85 -14.44 29.56
CA THR A 89 11.51 -14.65 30.13
C THR A 89 10.49 -13.71 29.51
N GLU A 90 9.20 -14.03 29.67
CA GLU A 90 8.11 -13.13 29.25
C GLU A 90 8.24 -11.74 29.90
N GLN A 91 8.67 -11.66 31.16
CA GLN A 91 8.93 -10.40 31.84
C GLN A 91 9.98 -9.54 31.11
N LEU A 92 11.07 -10.15 30.65
CA LEU A 92 12.11 -9.43 29.90
C LEU A 92 11.64 -9.06 28.48
N ALA A 93 10.90 -9.95 27.81
CA ALA A 93 10.27 -9.67 26.52
C ALA A 93 9.29 -8.49 26.61
N ALA A 94 8.48 -8.44 27.67
CA ALA A 94 7.57 -7.33 27.94
C ALA A 94 8.31 -6.02 28.24
N LYS A 95 9.43 -6.07 28.98
CA LYS A 95 10.31 -4.91 29.23
C LYS A 95 10.83 -4.31 27.91
N TYR A 96 11.35 -5.14 27.00
CA TYR A 96 11.79 -4.68 25.68
C TYR A 96 10.63 -4.17 24.83
N THR A 97 9.51 -4.89 24.81
CA THR A 97 8.29 -4.47 24.10
C THR A 97 7.82 -3.09 24.56
N LYS A 98 7.82 -2.83 25.87
CA LYS A 98 7.45 -1.55 26.46
C LYS A 98 8.39 -0.42 26.01
N GLN A 99 9.70 -0.67 26.00
CA GLN A 99 10.69 0.31 25.52
C GLN A 99 10.50 0.65 24.03
N ILE A 100 10.22 -0.35 23.20
CA ILE A 100 9.91 -0.17 21.77
C ILE A 100 8.60 0.60 21.61
N ALA A 101 7.56 0.23 22.35
CA ALA A 101 6.27 0.91 22.33
C ALA A 101 6.38 2.38 22.76
N LEU A 102 7.20 2.71 23.77
CA LEU A 102 7.46 4.10 24.17
C LEU A 102 8.14 4.91 23.04
N ALA A 103 9.08 4.29 22.31
CA ALA A 103 9.67 4.93 21.13
C ALA A 103 8.62 5.19 20.03
N ILE A 104 7.74 4.22 19.77
CA ILE A 104 6.64 4.35 18.80
C ILE A 104 5.64 5.43 19.25
N ASP A 105 5.26 5.48 20.53
CA ASP A 105 4.35 6.51 21.06
C ASP A 105 4.94 7.91 20.93
N ARG A 106 6.26 8.06 21.14
CA ARG A 106 6.94 9.32 20.88
C ARG A 106 6.81 9.75 19.42
N CYS A 107 7.02 8.84 18.47
CA CYS A 107 6.84 9.13 17.05
C CYS A 107 5.38 9.48 16.75
N HIS A 108 4.43 8.64 17.16
CA HIS A 108 3.01 8.76 16.85
C HIS A 108 2.38 10.01 17.48
N SER A 109 2.77 10.39 18.69
CA SER A 109 2.33 11.62 19.36
C SER A 109 2.80 12.90 18.66
N LEU A 110 3.93 12.82 17.93
CA LEU A 110 4.43 13.89 17.07
C LEU A 110 3.90 13.80 15.63
N ASN A 111 2.92 12.92 15.41
CA ASN A 111 2.34 12.63 14.11
C ASN A 111 3.37 12.13 13.10
N VAL A 112 4.33 11.31 13.55
CA VAL A 112 5.34 10.66 12.72
C VAL A 112 5.12 9.16 12.76
N ALA A 113 5.01 8.52 11.59
CA ALA A 113 5.09 7.07 11.47
C ALA A 113 6.53 6.68 11.07
N HIS A 114 7.08 5.65 11.71
CA HIS A 114 8.45 5.21 11.45
C HIS A 114 8.52 4.41 10.13
N ARG A 115 7.53 3.54 9.92
CA ARG A 115 7.31 2.66 8.76
C ARG A 115 8.36 1.57 8.52
N ASP A 116 9.46 1.56 9.28
CA ASP A 116 10.55 0.57 9.19
C ASP A 116 10.92 0.00 10.57
N ILE A 117 9.92 -0.36 11.38
CA ILE A 117 10.15 -1.05 12.66
C ILE A 117 10.53 -2.51 12.37
N LYS A 118 11.76 -2.90 12.72
CA LYS A 118 12.33 -4.22 12.44
C LYS A 118 13.56 -4.49 13.33
N PRO A 119 14.00 -5.75 13.47
CA PRO A 119 15.09 -6.11 14.38
C PRO A 119 16.38 -5.28 14.22
N GLU A 120 16.78 -4.97 12.99
CA GLU A 120 18.04 -4.29 12.67
C GLU A 120 18.06 -2.82 13.14
N ASN A 121 16.87 -2.24 13.32
CA ASN A 121 16.69 -0.86 13.74
C ASN A 121 16.55 -0.73 15.27
N LEU A 122 16.59 -1.85 16.01
CA LEU A 122 16.48 -1.90 17.47
C LEU A 122 17.84 -2.19 18.09
N LEU A 123 18.48 -1.14 18.61
CA LEU A 123 19.85 -1.19 19.10
C LEU A 123 19.89 -1.08 20.63
N LEU A 124 20.82 -1.79 21.26
CA LEU A 124 21.09 -1.68 22.69
C LEU A 124 22.15 -0.64 22.97
N LYS A 125 21.90 0.19 24.00
CA LYS A 125 22.82 1.28 24.36
C LYS A 125 24.24 0.79 24.67
N ASP A 126 24.34 -0.30 25.41
CA ASP A 126 25.59 -0.88 25.87
C ASP A 126 25.43 -2.40 26.17
N ASN A 127 26.47 -2.99 26.74
CA ASN A 127 26.53 -4.42 27.08
C ASN A 127 26.05 -4.75 28.50
N SER A 128 25.47 -3.78 29.22
CA SER A 128 24.85 -4.08 30.52
C SER A 128 23.60 -4.96 30.35
N GLU A 129 23.23 -5.67 31.42
CA GLU A 129 22.02 -6.50 31.46
C GLU A 129 20.75 -5.64 31.39
N ASP A 130 20.81 -4.43 31.93
CA ASP A 130 19.73 -3.44 31.90
C ASP A 130 19.81 -2.47 30.71
N ALA A 131 20.60 -2.81 29.69
CA ALA A 131 20.80 -1.97 28.53
C ALA A 131 19.47 -1.55 27.88
N MET A 132 19.33 -0.26 27.66
CA MET A 132 18.14 0.31 27.06
C MET A 132 18.09 0.05 25.55
N VAL A 133 16.94 -0.42 25.07
CA VAL A 133 16.62 -0.53 23.64
C VAL A 133 16.27 0.85 23.11
N LYS A 134 16.86 1.19 21.96
CA LYS A 134 16.56 2.41 21.22
C LYS A 134 16.25 2.13 19.76
N LEU A 135 15.22 2.80 19.27
CA LEU A 135 14.85 2.82 17.86
C LEU A 135 15.78 3.74 17.06
N SER A 136 16.21 3.26 15.91
CA SER A 136 17.09 3.97 14.97
C SER A 136 16.55 3.94 13.53
N ASP A 137 17.20 4.71 12.66
CA ASP A 137 16.98 4.78 11.21
C ASP A 137 15.60 5.27 10.71
N PHE A 138 15.46 6.59 10.62
CA PHE A 138 14.24 7.27 10.15
C PHE A 138 14.17 7.42 8.62
N GLY A 139 14.95 6.65 7.84
CA GLY A 139 15.04 6.78 6.37
C GLY A 139 13.73 6.51 5.60
N PHE A 140 12.75 5.92 6.29
CA PHE A 140 11.38 5.73 5.81
C PHE A 140 10.33 6.49 6.62
N ALA A 141 10.73 7.26 7.63
CA ALA A 141 9.77 7.96 8.46
C ALA A 141 9.01 9.05 7.68
N LYS A 142 7.77 9.33 8.09
CA LYS A 142 6.92 10.32 7.44
C LYS A 142 6.03 11.02 8.45
N VAL A 143 5.81 12.32 8.24
CA VAL A 143 4.77 13.06 8.96
C VAL A 143 3.42 12.62 8.41
N ASP A 144 2.56 12.14 9.29
CA ASP A 144 1.15 12.04 9.05
C ASP A 144 0.56 13.45 9.14
N ASP A 145 0.02 13.99 8.06
CA ASP A 145 -0.51 15.35 7.97
C ASP A 145 -2.03 15.37 7.73
N GLY A 146 -2.69 14.22 7.84
CA GLY A 146 -4.11 14.06 7.47
C GLY A 146 -4.39 14.18 5.96
N THR A 147 -3.44 14.68 5.15
CA THR A 147 -3.50 14.67 3.67
C THR A 147 -2.99 13.36 3.05
N LEU A 148 -2.65 12.37 3.87
CA LEU A 148 -2.43 10.97 3.46
C LEU A 148 -3.69 10.31 2.84
N MET A 149 -4.82 11.02 2.79
CA MET A 149 -6.08 10.63 2.15
C MET A 149 -6.23 11.04 0.67
N THR A 150 -5.18 11.47 -0.04
CA THR A 150 -5.36 11.98 -1.42
C THR A 150 -5.01 10.96 -2.52
N PRO A 151 -6.00 10.34 -3.21
CA PRO A 151 -5.76 9.49 -4.36
C PRO A 151 -5.52 10.35 -5.61
N HIS A 152 -4.37 10.18 -6.28
CA HIS A 152 -4.26 10.54 -7.70
C HIS A 152 -4.18 9.23 -8.50
N PHE A 153 -5.21 9.03 -9.33
CA PHE A 153 -5.57 7.78 -9.99
C PHE A 153 -4.62 7.34 -11.12
N THR A 154 -4.58 6.02 -11.35
CA THR A 154 -4.74 5.45 -12.69
C THR A 154 -5.51 4.12 -12.59
N PRO A 155 -6.58 3.89 -13.37
CA PRO A 155 -7.37 2.66 -13.29
C PRO A 155 -6.60 1.49 -13.88
N TYR A 156 -6.71 0.29 -13.29
CA TYR A 156 -6.75 -1.06 -13.91
C TYR A 156 -6.51 -2.18 -12.87
N TYR A 157 -6.04 -1.87 -11.66
CA TYR A 157 -5.88 -2.87 -10.58
C TYR A 157 -6.19 -2.28 -9.20
N VAL A 158 -7.49 -2.20 -8.88
CA VAL A 158 -7.98 -1.63 -7.62
C VAL A 158 -8.26 -2.78 -6.64
N ALA A 159 -7.54 -2.80 -5.51
CA ALA A 159 -7.77 -3.74 -4.42
C ALA A 159 -9.08 -3.39 -3.67
N PRO A 160 -9.80 -4.37 -3.09
CA PRO A 160 -11.12 -4.17 -2.46
C PRO A 160 -11.13 -3.08 -1.37
N GLN A 161 -10.01 -2.89 -0.64
CA GLN A 161 -9.86 -1.80 0.34
C GLN A 161 -10.03 -0.38 -0.24
N VAL A 162 -9.86 -0.21 -1.56
CA VAL A 162 -10.03 1.07 -2.25
C VAL A 162 -11.50 1.33 -2.61
N LEU A 163 -12.30 0.29 -2.82
CA LEU A 163 -13.75 0.41 -3.04
C LEU A 163 -14.51 0.65 -1.73
N GLU A 164 -13.99 0.14 -0.61
CA GLU A 164 -14.56 0.34 0.72
C GLU A 164 -14.28 1.75 1.26
N ALA A 165 -13.07 2.29 1.00
CA ALA A 165 -12.76 3.69 1.22
C ALA A 165 -13.67 4.64 0.40
N GLN A 166 -14.06 4.26 -0.82
CA GLN A 166 -15.01 5.03 -1.64
C GLN A 166 -16.43 5.06 -1.06
N GLN A 167 -16.94 3.95 -0.52
CA GLN A 167 -18.27 3.90 0.10
C GLN A 167 -18.34 4.73 1.38
N ARG A 168 -17.26 4.75 2.17
CA ARG A 168 -17.13 5.58 3.38
C ARG A 168 -17.05 7.06 3.03
N GLN A 169 -16.24 7.44 2.03
CA GLN A 169 -16.13 8.81 1.53
C GLN A 169 -17.43 9.35 0.93
N ALA A 170 -18.22 8.51 0.23
CA ALA A 170 -19.53 8.91 -0.25
C ALA A 170 -20.50 9.18 0.92
N ARG A 171 -20.52 8.32 1.94
CA ARG A 171 -21.38 8.47 3.12
C ARG A 171 -21.00 9.64 4.02
N GLU A 172 -19.71 9.97 4.11
CA GLU A 172 -19.20 11.17 4.80
C GLU A 172 -19.50 12.46 4.03
N LYS A 173 -19.40 12.43 2.69
CA LYS A 173 -19.73 13.58 1.82
C LYS A 173 -21.22 13.95 1.83
N TYR A 174 -22.11 13.00 2.10
CA TYR A 174 -23.56 13.22 2.23
C TYR A 174 -24.03 13.38 3.69
N CYS A 175 -23.13 13.58 4.66
CA CYS A 175 -23.45 13.78 6.09
C CYS A 175 -24.28 12.66 6.73
N ILE A 176 -23.98 11.39 6.40
CA ILE A 176 -24.73 10.22 6.94
C ILE A 176 -23.96 9.52 8.08
N LEU A 177 -22.68 9.81 8.29
CA LEU A 177 -21.87 9.23 9.38
C LEU A 177 -21.15 10.31 10.21
N PRO A 178 -20.94 10.12 11.53
CA PRO A 178 -20.11 11.00 12.34
C PRO A 178 -18.66 10.98 11.82
N LYS A 179 -17.99 12.13 11.83
CA LYS A 179 -16.55 12.25 11.50
C LYS A 179 -15.72 11.35 12.43
N GLY A 180 -15.42 10.13 11.99
CA GLY A 180 -14.44 9.26 12.64
C GLY A 180 -13.03 9.81 12.43
N GLN A 181 -12.17 9.66 13.43
CA GLN A 181 -10.76 10.04 13.31
C GLN A 181 -10.09 9.24 12.19
N PRO A 182 -9.37 9.86 11.24
CA PRO A 182 -8.61 9.12 10.25
C PRO A 182 -7.44 8.42 10.96
N TYR A 183 -7.62 7.15 11.32
CA TYR A 183 -6.51 6.31 11.74
C TYR A 183 -5.67 6.00 10.50
N THR A 184 -4.47 6.59 10.44
CA THR A 184 -3.68 6.56 9.22
C THR A 184 -2.91 5.24 9.12
N TYR A 185 -3.10 4.59 7.98
CA TYR A 185 -2.53 3.29 7.64
C TYR A 185 -1.03 3.16 7.99
N ASP A 186 -0.25 4.25 7.85
CA ASP A 186 1.18 4.24 8.17
C ASP A 186 1.49 3.99 9.67
N LYS A 187 0.71 4.54 10.61
CA LYS A 187 0.85 4.24 12.04
C LYS A 187 0.45 2.81 12.35
N SER A 188 -0.59 2.32 11.68
CA SER A 188 -1.03 0.93 11.80
C SER A 188 0.07 -0.05 11.41
N CYS A 189 0.89 0.30 10.41
CA CYS A 189 2.01 -0.54 9.98
C CYS A 189 3.06 -0.70 11.08
N ASP A 190 3.38 0.39 11.81
CA ASP A 190 4.29 0.31 12.96
C ASP A 190 3.75 -0.66 14.04
N MET A 191 2.44 -0.67 14.25
CA MET A 191 1.79 -1.58 15.21
C MET A 191 1.81 -3.04 14.75
N TRP A 192 1.59 -3.29 13.45
CA TRP A 192 1.77 -4.62 12.88
C TRP A 192 3.21 -5.11 13.08
N SER A 193 4.18 -4.23 12.87
CA SER A 193 5.59 -4.54 13.11
C SER A 193 5.92 -4.84 14.56
N LEU A 194 5.33 -4.11 15.50
CA LEU A 194 5.44 -4.46 16.91
C LEU A 194 4.87 -5.86 17.18
N GLY A 195 3.72 -6.22 16.61
CA GLY A 195 3.14 -7.56 16.75
C GLY A 195 4.05 -8.68 16.27
N VAL A 196 4.70 -8.49 15.11
CA VAL A 196 5.66 -9.46 14.57
C VAL A 196 6.89 -9.57 15.46
N LEU A 197 7.42 -8.45 15.97
CA LEU A 197 8.57 -8.46 16.88
C LEU A 197 8.26 -9.18 18.19
N VAL A 198 7.08 -8.93 18.78
CA VAL A 198 6.63 -9.62 20.00
C VAL A 198 6.52 -11.12 19.75
N TYR A 199 5.91 -11.53 18.63
CA TYR A 199 5.85 -12.95 18.25
C TYR A 199 7.25 -13.57 18.21
N ILE A 200 8.20 -12.96 17.50
CA ILE A 200 9.58 -13.49 17.38
C ILE A 200 10.29 -13.51 18.74
N MET A 201 10.10 -12.50 19.60
CA MET A 201 10.69 -12.53 20.94
C MET A 201 10.15 -13.68 21.78
N LEU A 202 8.86 -14.02 21.64
CA LEU A 202 8.23 -15.09 22.40
C LEU A 202 8.63 -16.49 21.91
N THR A 203 8.75 -16.70 20.60
CA THR A 203 8.93 -18.04 20.02
C THR A 203 10.31 -18.29 19.40
N GLY A 204 11.02 -17.23 19.00
CA GLY A 204 12.28 -17.29 18.27
C GLY A 204 12.15 -17.37 16.74
N TYR A 205 10.93 -17.43 16.20
CA TYR A 205 10.68 -17.51 14.75
C TYR A 205 9.54 -16.58 14.32
N PRO A 206 9.46 -16.17 13.04
CA PRO A 206 8.40 -15.27 12.58
C PRO A 206 7.01 -15.95 12.52
N PRO A 207 5.91 -15.19 12.68
CA PRO A 207 4.55 -15.71 12.53
C PRO A 207 4.23 -16.17 11.10
N PHE A 208 4.95 -15.64 10.11
CA PHE A 208 4.76 -15.97 8.71
C PHE A 208 6.09 -16.42 8.11
N TYR A 209 6.16 -17.68 7.70
CA TYR A 209 7.32 -18.27 7.01
C TYR A 209 6.87 -19.09 5.80
N SER A 210 7.78 -19.28 4.84
CA SER A 210 7.56 -20.17 3.70
C SER A 210 8.14 -21.55 3.96
N GLU A 211 7.42 -22.60 3.54
CA GLU A 211 7.88 -23.99 3.61
C GLU A 211 9.15 -24.23 2.77
N THR A 212 9.35 -23.42 1.74
CA THR A 212 10.59 -23.37 0.97
C THR A 212 11.34 -22.09 1.32
N PRO A 213 12.56 -22.15 1.88
CA PRO A 213 13.40 -20.98 2.06
C PRO A 213 13.79 -20.44 0.67
N THR A 214 13.21 -19.31 0.30
CA THR A 214 13.53 -18.60 -0.94
C THR A 214 13.77 -17.14 -0.63
N LYS A 215 14.74 -16.52 -1.31
CA LYS A 215 15.10 -15.09 -1.13
C LYS A 215 13.99 -14.07 -1.42
N VAL A 216 12.81 -14.53 -1.84
CA VAL A 216 11.65 -13.72 -2.21
C VAL A 216 10.45 -14.25 -1.44
N ILE A 217 9.58 -13.35 -0.97
CA ILE A 217 8.29 -13.71 -0.36
C ILE A 217 7.54 -14.64 -1.31
N SER A 218 7.34 -15.90 -0.91
CA SER A 218 6.58 -16.83 -1.71
C SER A 218 5.13 -16.37 -1.82
N ARG A 219 4.47 -16.71 -2.94
CA ARG A 219 3.04 -16.39 -3.12
C ARG A 219 2.18 -16.93 -1.96
N GLY A 220 2.57 -18.06 -1.38
CA GLY A 220 1.94 -18.66 -0.20
C GLY A 220 2.12 -17.81 1.05
N MET A 221 3.33 -17.33 1.31
CA MET A 221 3.62 -16.47 2.47
C MET A 221 2.87 -15.13 2.37
N LYS A 222 2.83 -14.51 1.19
CA LYS A 222 2.03 -13.30 0.95
C LYS A 222 0.54 -13.54 1.21
N LYS A 223 0.00 -14.70 0.80
CA LYS A 223 -1.39 -15.07 1.06
C LYS A 223 -1.67 -15.24 2.55
N LYS A 224 -0.76 -15.89 3.31
CA LYS A 224 -0.86 -16.02 4.77
C LYS A 224 -0.87 -14.66 5.46
N ILE A 225 0.03 -13.76 5.08
CA ILE A 225 0.10 -12.39 5.62
C ILE A 225 -1.20 -11.62 5.33
N LEU A 226 -1.67 -11.61 4.07
CA LEU A 226 -2.89 -10.90 3.67
C LEU A 226 -4.16 -11.46 4.34
N ALA A 227 -4.16 -12.76 4.65
CA ALA A 227 -5.25 -13.41 5.37
C ALA A 227 -5.11 -13.29 6.90
N GLY A 228 -3.99 -12.78 7.42
CA GLY A 228 -3.67 -12.85 8.85
C GLY A 228 -3.60 -14.27 9.38
N ASN A 229 -3.26 -15.24 8.53
CA ASN A 229 -3.24 -16.66 8.87
C ASN A 229 -1.88 -17.04 9.47
N TYR A 230 -1.81 -17.06 10.79
CA TYR A 230 -0.72 -17.58 11.61
C TYR A 230 -1.33 -18.42 12.74
N GLU A 231 -0.52 -19.28 13.35
CA GLU A 231 -0.99 -20.24 14.34
C GLU A 231 -0.16 -20.14 15.62
N PHE A 232 -0.81 -20.35 16.77
CA PHE A 232 -0.14 -20.53 18.05
C PHE A 232 0.09 -22.04 18.27
N VAL A 233 1.14 -22.58 17.64
CA VAL A 233 1.45 -24.02 17.70
C VAL A 233 1.66 -24.47 19.15
N ASP A 234 0.89 -25.44 19.62
CA ASP A 234 0.86 -25.84 21.03
C ASP A 234 2.24 -26.23 21.59
N GLU A 235 3.10 -26.86 20.78
CA GLU A 235 4.46 -27.25 21.19
C GLU A 235 5.29 -26.05 21.68
N ASP A 236 5.20 -24.92 20.99
CA ASP A 236 5.95 -23.70 21.32
C ASP A 236 5.16 -22.75 22.22
N TRP A 237 3.82 -22.78 22.15
CA TRP A 237 2.95 -21.80 22.80
C TRP A 237 2.26 -22.31 24.06
N ALA A 238 2.39 -23.59 24.44
CA ALA A 238 1.75 -24.15 25.63
C ALA A 238 2.18 -23.45 26.92
N HIS A 239 3.44 -23.03 27.02
CA HIS A 239 3.99 -22.37 28.21
C HIS A 239 3.77 -20.85 28.19
N ILE A 240 3.54 -20.25 27.02
CA ILE A 240 3.35 -18.80 26.86
C ILE A 240 1.95 -18.39 27.36
N SER A 241 1.91 -17.30 28.13
CA SER A 241 0.68 -16.81 28.75
C SER A 241 -0.40 -16.42 27.75
N GLN A 242 -1.67 -16.61 28.14
CA GLN A 242 -2.81 -16.20 27.33
C GLN A 242 -2.85 -14.67 27.11
N SER A 243 -2.32 -13.91 28.06
CA SER A 243 -2.19 -12.44 27.96
C SER A 243 -1.22 -12.03 26.84
N ALA A 244 -0.09 -12.74 26.69
CA ALA A 244 0.83 -12.53 25.57
C ALA A 244 0.19 -12.85 24.22
N LYS A 245 -0.53 -13.99 24.15
CA LYS A 245 -1.27 -14.41 22.94
C LYS A 245 -2.32 -13.38 22.53
N ASP A 246 -3.08 -12.84 23.50
CA ASP A 246 -4.08 -11.80 23.25
C ASP A 246 -3.44 -10.52 22.69
N LEU A 247 -2.31 -10.07 23.25
CA LEU A 247 -1.60 -8.90 22.73
C LEU A 247 -1.16 -9.10 21.27
N VAL A 248 -0.51 -10.23 20.98
CA VAL A 248 -0.06 -10.58 19.62
C VAL A 248 -1.25 -10.65 18.68
N ALA A 249 -2.35 -11.27 19.10
CA ALA A 249 -3.54 -11.42 18.29
C ALA A 249 -4.14 -10.08 17.87
N ARG A 250 -4.22 -9.12 18.81
CA ARG A 250 -4.77 -7.80 18.55
C ARG A 250 -3.81 -6.87 17.78
N LEU A 251 -2.51 -7.13 17.82
CA LEU A 251 -1.52 -6.42 17.01
C LEU A 251 -1.45 -6.94 15.56
N LEU A 252 -1.68 -8.24 15.36
CA LEU A 252 -1.66 -8.89 14.04
C LEU A 252 -3.05 -8.99 13.40
N LEU A 253 -4.00 -8.13 13.81
CA LEU A 253 -5.27 -7.98 13.11
C LEU A 253 -5.03 -7.40 11.70
N VAL A 254 -5.66 -8.03 10.70
CA VAL A 254 -5.55 -7.60 9.29
C VAL A 254 -6.16 -6.20 9.11
N ASP A 255 -7.32 -5.96 9.73
CA ASP A 255 -7.98 -4.66 9.74
C ASP A 255 -7.15 -3.64 10.54
N PRO A 256 -6.63 -2.58 9.89
CA PRO A 256 -5.90 -1.51 10.57
C PRO A 256 -6.71 -0.78 11.63
N GLU A 257 -8.03 -0.63 11.47
CA GLU A 257 -8.88 0.13 12.42
C GLU A 257 -9.13 -0.64 13.71
N ALA A 258 -9.23 -1.97 13.61
CA ALA A 258 -9.37 -2.85 14.77
C ALA A 258 -8.06 -3.10 15.51
N ARG A 259 -6.91 -2.81 14.88
CA ARG A 259 -5.57 -3.04 15.45
C ARG A 259 -5.29 -2.11 16.63
N LEU A 260 -4.62 -2.63 17.65
CA LEU A 260 -4.25 -1.82 18.82
C LEU A 260 -3.39 -0.62 18.44
N THR A 261 -3.73 0.54 19.00
CA THR A 261 -2.86 1.72 19.02
C THR A 261 -1.75 1.54 20.06
N VAL A 262 -0.66 2.28 19.90
CA VAL A 262 0.49 2.20 20.81
C VAL A 262 0.14 2.51 22.27
N ARG A 263 -0.80 3.43 22.53
CA ARG A 263 -1.28 3.72 23.89
C ARG A 263 -2.02 2.53 24.49
N GLN A 264 -2.90 1.89 23.71
CA GLN A 264 -3.58 0.68 24.15
C GLN A 264 -2.61 -0.47 24.41
N VAL A 265 -1.50 -0.56 23.67
CA VAL A 265 -0.43 -1.53 23.95
C VAL A 265 0.26 -1.22 25.28
N LEU A 266 0.60 0.04 25.54
CA LEU A 266 1.24 0.45 26.79
C LEU A 266 0.36 0.17 28.03
N ASP A 267 -0.96 0.21 27.86
CA ASP A 267 -1.95 -0.12 28.89
C ASP A 267 -2.36 -1.61 28.90
N HIS A 268 -1.77 -2.44 28.03
CA HIS A 268 -2.16 -3.83 27.91
C HIS A 268 -1.74 -4.65 29.15
N PRO A 269 -2.58 -5.55 29.68
CA PRO A 269 -2.27 -6.32 30.89
C PRO A 269 -0.91 -7.03 30.86
N TRP A 270 -0.53 -7.62 29.72
CA TRP A 270 0.77 -8.27 29.54
C TRP A 270 1.97 -7.33 29.75
N LEU A 271 1.86 -6.03 29.44
CA LEU A 271 2.95 -5.06 29.68
C LEU A 271 2.96 -4.52 31.11
N LEU A 272 1.83 -4.63 31.83
CA LEU A 272 1.68 -4.13 33.19
C LEU A 272 2.11 -5.18 34.22
N ASP A 273 1.73 -6.44 33.99
CA ASP A 273 2.02 -7.57 34.88
C ASP A 273 2.39 -8.81 34.04
N PRO A 274 3.57 -8.82 33.39
CA PRO A 274 4.03 -9.98 32.65
C PRO A 274 4.47 -11.10 33.59
N PRO A 275 4.12 -12.36 33.30
CA PRO A 275 4.63 -13.50 34.07
C PRO A 275 6.13 -13.68 33.82
N ASP A 276 6.84 -14.31 34.77
CA ASP A 276 8.27 -14.64 34.63
C ASP A 276 8.50 -16.02 33.99
N THR A 277 7.65 -16.40 33.04
CA THR A 277 7.77 -17.66 32.32
C THR A 277 9.03 -17.65 31.47
N GLN A 278 9.89 -18.67 31.61
CA GLN A 278 11.04 -18.85 30.74
C GLN A 278 10.62 -19.22 29.32
N LEU A 279 11.19 -18.53 28.34
CA LEU A 279 10.96 -18.70 26.92
C LEU A 279 12.06 -19.55 26.28
N LEU A 280 11.66 -20.39 25.33
CA LEU A 280 12.59 -21.18 24.52
C LEU A 280 13.19 -20.39 23.34
N SER A 281 12.74 -19.14 23.16
CA SER A 281 13.12 -18.32 22.01
C SER A 281 14.63 -18.14 21.83
N PRO A 282 15.50 -18.01 22.85
CA PRO A 282 16.94 -17.90 22.60
C PRO A 282 17.54 -19.13 21.92
N ALA A 283 17.03 -20.32 22.24
CA ALA A 283 17.51 -21.59 21.67
C ALA A 283 16.94 -21.85 20.27
N ILE A 284 15.74 -21.33 20.00
CA ILE A 284 15.04 -21.49 18.72
C ILE A 284 15.42 -20.38 17.72
N MET A 285 15.77 -19.19 18.22
CA MET A 285 16.16 -18.04 17.41
C MET A 285 17.16 -18.48 16.37
N MET A 286 16.68 -18.51 15.12
CA MET A 286 17.36 -19.20 14.04
C MET A 286 18.78 -18.65 13.86
N ASP A 287 19.71 -19.50 13.38
CA ASP A 287 21.05 -19.06 12.99
C ASP A 287 20.96 -17.80 12.11
N LYS A 288 21.96 -16.92 12.23
CA LYS A 288 22.00 -15.56 11.66
C LYS A 288 21.59 -15.51 10.18
N ALA A 289 21.83 -16.59 9.43
CA ALA A 289 21.43 -16.76 8.04
C ALA A 289 19.91 -16.87 7.83
N SER A 290 19.20 -17.65 8.64
CA SER A 290 17.75 -17.85 8.49
C SER A 290 16.96 -16.68 9.06
N LEU A 291 17.45 -16.06 10.15
CA LEU A 291 16.91 -14.80 10.64
C LEU A 291 17.08 -13.69 9.59
N ALA A 292 18.22 -13.62 8.89
CA ALA A 292 18.45 -12.68 7.79
C ALA A 292 17.51 -12.89 6.58
N GLU A 293 17.18 -14.12 6.24
CA GLU A 293 16.21 -14.42 5.17
C GLU A 293 14.80 -13.96 5.53
N VAL A 294 14.36 -14.25 6.75
CA VAL A 294 13.08 -13.79 7.30
C VAL A 294 13.05 -12.27 7.38
N GLN A 295 14.12 -11.65 7.87
CA GLN A 295 14.31 -10.22 7.97
C GLN A 295 14.24 -9.53 6.61
N GLN A 296 14.89 -10.09 5.58
CA GLN A 296 14.83 -9.57 4.22
C GLN A 296 13.41 -9.67 3.66
N ALA A 297 12.76 -10.82 3.81
CA ALA A 297 11.39 -11.00 3.36
C ALA A 297 10.40 -10.09 4.11
N TYR A 298 10.63 -9.84 5.40
CA TYR A 298 9.86 -8.91 6.21
C TYR A 298 10.06 -7.46 5.76
N SER A 299 11.30 -7.03 5.53
CA SER A 299 11.67 -5.72 4.99
C SER A 299 11.07 -5.47 3.59
N GLU A 300 11.09 -6.47 2.72
CA GLU A 300 10.45 -6.43 1.40
C GLU A 300 8.92 -6.36 1.51
N THR A 301 8.33 -7.07 2.48
CA THR A 301 6.88 -7.04 2.72
C THR A 301 6.46 -5.67 3.21
N LEU A 302 7.15 -5.12 4.23
CA LEU A 302 6.94 -3.75 4.69
C LEU A 302 7.11 -2.77 3.53
N THR A 303 8.11 -2.95 2.68
CA THR A 303 8.32 -2.14 1.48
C THR A 303 7.17 -2.26 0.47
N SER A 304 6.59 -3.45 0.30
CA SER A 304 5.45 -3.68 -0.60
C SER A 304 4.11 -3.20 -0.04
N MET A 305 3.96 -3.20 1.29
CA MET A 305 2.79 -2.67 2.00
C MET A 305 2.86 -1.14 2.15
N ARG A 306 4.05 -0.55 2.05
CA ARG A 306 4.25 0.90 1.99
C ARG A 306 3.64 1.44 0.69
N MET A 307 2.82 2.47 0.82
CA MET A 307 2.46 3.29 -0.33
C MET A 307 3.71 4.02 -0.82
N PRO A 308 4.11 3.90 -2.11
CA PRO A 308 5.29 4.59 -2.61
C PRO A 308 5.14 6.11 -2.45
N ASP A 309 6.19 6.76 -1.93
CA ASP A 309 6.20 8.21 -1.73
C ASP A 309 6.14 9.01 -3.05
N HIS A 310 6.40 8.36 -4.19
CA HIS A 310 6.29 8.97 -5.51
C HIS A 310 4.92 8.66 -6.13
N ARG A 311 4.13 9.71 -6.35
CA ARG A 311 2.95 9.68 -7.22
C ARG A 311 3.40 9.43 -8.66
N VAL A 312 3.56 8.17 -9.06
CA VAL A 312 3.63 7.84 -10.48
C VAL A 312 2.20 7.89 -11.03
N THR A 313 1.80 9.04 -11.54
CA THR A 313 0.57 9.15 -12.34
C THR A 313 0.88 8.62 -13.72
N LEU A 314 0.18 7.58 -14.17
CA LEU A 314 0.29 7.17 -15.56
C LEU A 314 -0.26 8.30 -16.43
N LYS A 315 0.45 8.62 -17.51
CA LYS A 315 -0.05 9.58 -18.49
C LYS A 315 -1.31 8.98 -19.15
N PRO A 316 -2.29 9.80 -19.57
CA PRO A 316 -3.36 9.35 -20.45
C PRO A 316 -2.78 8.57 -21.63
N ILE A 317 -3.41 7.47 -22.04
CA ILE A 317 -2.83 6.53 -23.01
C ILE A 317 -2.43 7.20 -24.33
N ALA A 318 -3.12 8.27 -24.72
CA ALA A 318 -2.81 9.12 -25.88
C ALA A 318 -1.46 9.85 -25.78
N GLN A 319 -0.93 10.03 -24.57
CA GLN A 319 0.30 10.76 -24.26
C GLN A 319 1.45 9.82 -23.81
N VAL A 320 1.20 8.50 -23.78
CA VAL A 320 2.19 7.49 -23.37
C VAL A 320 3.02 7.07 -24.58
N ASN A 321 4.33 7.30 -24.54
CA ASN A 321 5.26 6.89 -25.58
C ASN A 321 6.28 5.89 -25.03
N ASN A 322 5.98 4.59 -25.15
CA ASN A 322 6.84 3.49 -24.70
C ASN A 322 7.18 2.57 -25.89
N PRO A 323 8.38 1.97 -25.97
CA PRO A 323 8.76 1.00 -27.01
C PRO A 323 7.73 -0.12 -27.28
N ILE A 324 6.96 -0.59 -26.28
CA ILE A 324 5.88 -1.57 -26.49
C ILE A 324 4.69 -0.95 -27.24
N MET A 325 4.30 0.28 -26.89
CA MET A 325 3.26 1.02 -27.61
C MET A 325 3.70 1.35 -29.03
N ARG A 326 4.97 1.73 -29.25
CA ARG A 326 5.53 1.95 -30.59
C ARG A 326 5.47 0.69 -31.44
N LYS A 327 5.89 -0.47 -30.90
CA LYS A 327 5.79 -1.76 -31.59
C LYS A 327 4.35 -2.13 -31.93
N ARG A 328 3.39 -1.88 -31.03
CA ARG A 328 1.96 -2.17 -31.26
C ARG A 328 1.26 -1.18 -32.19
N LEU A 329 1.72 0.06 -32.26
CA LEU A 329 1.24 1.07 -33.20
C LEU A 329 1.84 0.84 -34.60
N GLN A 330 3.13 0.49 -34.69
CA GLN A 330 3.78 0.10 -35.95
C GLN A 330 3.19 -1.20 -36.51
N SER A 331 2.99 -2.22 -35.68
CA SER A 331 2.35 -3.47 -36.12
C SER A 331 0.89 -3.29 -36.57
N ARG A 332 0.20 -2.23 -36.12
CA ARG A 332 -1.15 -1.87 -36.59
C ARG A 332 -1.15 -1.06 -37.88
N CYS A 333 -0.06 -0.37 -38.21
CA CYS A 333 0.08 0.36 -39.47
C CYS A 333 0.53 -0.56 -40.62
N ASP A 334 1.26 -1.64 -40.31
CA ASP A 334 1.89 -2.52 -41.30
C ASP A 334 1.10 -3.81 -41.63
N SER A 335 -0.17 -3.93 -41.22
CA SER A 335 -1.02 -5.08 -41.55
C SER A 335 -2.29 -4.65 -42.31
N GLN A 336 -2.11 -4.43 -43.62
CA GLN A 336 -3.21 -4.38 -44.60
C GLN A 336 -3.66 -5.76 -45.10
N ASP A 337 -3.16 -6.86 -44.52
CA ASP A 337 -3.66 -8.21 -44.76
C ASP A 337 -3.93 -8.90 -43.43
N ASN A 338 -5.19 -9.32 -43.20
CA ASN A 338 -5.57 -10.04 -41.99
C ASN A 338 -6.32 -11.33 -42.36
N PRO A 339 -5.66 -12.51 -42.34
CA PRO A 339 -6.36 -13.78 -42.26
C PRO A 339 -6.91 -13.97 -40.83
N GLN A 340 -8.13 -14.47 -40.79
CA GLN A 340 -8.96 -14.69 -39.61
C GLN A 340 -8.24 -15.51 -38.51
N ILE A 341 -8.34 -15.03 -37.26
CA ILE A 341 -8.37 -15.89 -36.07
C ILE A 341 -9.76 -15.71 -35.47
N GLU A 342 -10.57 -16.76 -35.57
CA GLU A 342 -11.92 -16.80 -35.00
C GLU A 342 -11.87 -16.74 -33.46
N PRO A 343 -12.68 -15.88 -32.82
CA PRO A 343 -12.97 -15.98 -31.40
C PRO A 343 -13.91 -17.18 -31.11
N PRO A 344 -13.89 -17.72 -29.87
CA PRO A 344 -14.78 -18.82 -29.49
C PRO A 344 -16.25 -18.41 -29.68
N SER A 345 -17.02 -19.40 -30.09
CA SER A 345 -18.29 -19.30 -30.79
C SER A 345 -19.47 -18.76 -29.97
N LYS A 346 -20.29 -17.97 -30.67
CA LYS A 346 -21.74 -17.73 -30.51
C LYS A 346 -22.25 -17.22 -29.16
N GLN A 347 -22.19 -15.89 -28.97
CA GLN A 347 -23.27 -15.12 -28.32
C GLN A 347 -23.57 -13.81 -29.10
N SER A 348 -24.54 -13.94 -30.01
CA SER A 348 -25.41 -12.96 -30.70
C SER A 348 -24.87 -11.61 -31.21
N SER A 349 -25.11 -11.35 -32.50
CA SER A 349 -25.07 -10.03 -33.17
C SER A 349 -25.78 -8.90 -32.41
N ASN A 350 -26.73 -9.24 -31.52
CA ASN A 350 -27.44 -8.30 -30.66
C ASN A 350 -26.52 -7.46 -29.76
N SER A 351 -25.32 -7.91 -29.40
CA SER A 351 -24.45 -7.16 -28.49
C SER A 351 -23.94 -5.84 -29.09
N MET A 352 -23.52 -5.86 -30.36
CA MET A 352 -23.03 -4.65 -31.03
C MET A 352 -24.19 -3.74 -31.46
N ALA A 353 -25.28 -4.34 -31.94
CA ALA A 353 -26.51 -3.67 -32.32
C ALA A 353 -27.13 -2.86 -31.16
N ILE A 354 -27.16 -3.45 -29.95
CA ILE A 354 -27.63 -2.77 -28.74
C ILE A 354 -26.64 -1.70 -28.26
N LYS A 355 -25.35 -1.95 -28.40
CA LYS A 355 -24.32 -0.99 -27.99
C LYS A 355 -24.39 0.30 -28.82
N THR A 356 -24.53 0.20 -30.14
CA THR A 356 -24.65 1.39 -31.01
C THR A 356 -25.92 2.19 -30.73
N LEU A 357 -27.04 1.52 -30.41
CA LEU A 357 -28.27 2.20 -29.96
C LEU A 357 -28.10 2.91 -28.62
N ARG A 358 -27.40 2.30 -27.65
CA ARG A 358 -27.10 2.94 -26.35
C ARG A 358 -26.19 4.16 -26.49
N ASP A 359 -25.24 4.14 -27.42
CA ASP A 359 -24.37 5.28 -27.70
C ASP A 359 -25.19 6.49 -28.22
N VAL A 360 -26.20 6.25 -29.07
CA VAL A 360 -27.14 7.30 -29.52
C VAL A 360 -27.95 7.85 -28.34
N ILE A 361 -28.55 6.96 -27.52
CA ILE A 361 -29.36 7.36 -26.35
C ILE A 361 -28.55 8.21 -25.37
N ALA A 362 -27.32 7.78 -25.06
CA ALA A 362 -26.44 8.51 -24.16
C ALA A 362 -26.10 9.91 -24.70
N HIS A 363 -25.85 10.03 -26.00
CA HIS A 363 -25.61 11.33 -26.62
C HIS A 363 -26.83 12.25 -26.51
N CYS A 364 -28.03 11.72 -26.76
CA CYS A 364 -29.28 12.46 -26.65
C CYS A 364 -29.59 12.92 -25.22
N ILE A 365 -29.34 12.10 -24.20
CA ILE A 365 -29.66 12.41 -22.79
C ILE A 365 -28.67 13.41 -22.19
N LEU A 366 -27.36 13.17 -22.39
CA LEU A 366 -26.29 13.91 -21.71
C LEU A 366 -26.15 15.36 -22.18
N LYS A 367 -26.73 15.73 -23.33
CA LYS A 367 -26.54 17.05 -23.94
C LYS A 367 -27.76 17.97 -23.93
N THR A 368 -28.86 17.55 -23.30
CA THR A 368 -30.04 18.42 -23.09
C THR A 368 -29.76 19.64 -22.19
N SER A 369 -28.55 19.80 -21.66
CA SER A 369 -28.17 20.87 -20.75
C SER A 369 -27.34 22.01 -21.35
N ASP A 370 -26.81 21.94 -22.58
CA ASP A 370 -25.95 23.01 -23.14
C ASP A 370 -26.13 23.15 -24.65
N GLY A 371 -26.76 24.24 -25.08
CA GLY A 371 -27.04 24.53 -26.49
C GLY A 371 -25.81 25.01 -27.27
N ALA A 372 -25.38 24.25 -28.29
CA ALA A 372 -24.51 24.74 -29.35
C ALA A 372 -24.68 23.91 -30.65
N THR A 373 -24.56 24.60 -31.78
CA THR A 373 -24.98 24.24 -33.15
C THR A 373 -24.06 23.25 -33.91
N ASP A 374 -23.22 22.46 -33.24
CA ASP A 374 -22.30 21.47 -33.87
C ASP A 374 -22.70 20.00 -33.56
N ASP A 375 -23.86 19.79 -32.96
CA ASP A 375 -24.29 18.50 -32.39
C ASP A 375 -25.05 17.59 -33.36
N THR A 376 -25.72 18.15 -34.37
CA THR A 376 -26.55 17.37 -35.30
C THR A 376 -25.72 16.40 -36.13
N GLU A 377 -24.51 16.78 -36.56
CA GLU A 377 -23.65 15.92 -37.37
C GLU A 377 -23.10 14.72 -36.59
N THR A 378 -22.80 14.92 -35.30
CA THR A 378 -22.35 13.83 -34.43
C THR A 378 -23.49 12.86 -34.15
N LEU A 379 -24.69 13.36 -33.87
CA LEU A 379 -25.88 12.54 -33.71
C LEU A 379 -26.22 11.76 -34.99
N ASN A 380 -26.19 12.41 -36.16
CA ASN A 380 -26.41 11.78 -37.45
C ASN A 380 -25.40 10.66 -37.73
N ARG A 381 -24.11 10.87 -37.39
CA ARG A 381 -23.06 9.86 -37.53
C ARG A 381 -23.31 8.65 -36.62
N LEU A 382 -23.75 8.87 -35.38
CA LEU A 382 -24.09 7.80 -34.46
C LEU A 382 -25.33 7.02 -34.92
N LEU A 383 -26.33 7.71 -35.47
CA LEU A 383 -27.53 7.09 -36.04
C LEU A 383 -27.23 6.23 -37.26
N ARG A 384 -26.39 6.70 -38.20
CA ARG A 384 -25.93 5.87 -39.33
C ARG A 384 -25.27 4.59 -38.84
N ARG A 385 -24.36 4.71 -37.87
CA ARG A 385 -23.69 3.56 -37.27
C ARG A 385 -24.67 2.62 -36.56
N ALA A 386 -25.73 3.15 -35.94
CA ALA A 386 -26.77 2.34 -35.34
C ALA A 386 -27.57 1.58 -36.41
N CYS A 387 -27.97 2.22 -37.51
CA CYS A 387 -28.66 1.57 -38.63
C CYS A 387 -27.81 0.48 -39.29
N ASP A 388 -26.52 0.72 -39.51
CA ASP A 388 -25.60 -0.26 -40.13
C ASP A 388 -25.49 -1.56 -39.33
N HIS A 389 -25.67 -1.48 -38.01
CA HIS A 389 -25.58 -2.64 -37.11
C HIS A 389 -26.97 -3.22 -36.75
N ASN A 390 -28.05 -2.59 -37.22
CA ASN A 390 -29.44 -2.98 -36.97
C ASN A 390 -30.25 -3.05 -38.28
N THR A 391 -29.63 -3.52 -39.37
CA THR A 391 -30.22 -3.50 -40.73
C THR A 391 -31.54 -4.24 -40.85
N ASP A 392 -31.76 -5.28 -40.04
CA ASP A 392 -32.95 -6.14 -40.09
C ASP A 392 -34.00 -5.77 -39.01
N CYS A 393 -33.79 -4.68 -38.26
CA CYS A 393 -34.70 -4.26 -37.18
C CYS A 393 -35.81 -3.34 -37.71
N ALA A 394 -36.93 -3.92 -38.14
CA ALA A 394 -38.10 -3.17 -38.63
C ALA A 394 -38.61 -2.11 -37.63
N SER A 395 -38.51 -2.40 -36.33
CA SER A 395 -38.91 -1.47 -35.26
C SER A 395 -38.01 -0.23 -35.18
N LEU A 396 -36.70 -0.36 -35.46
CA LEU A 396 -35.80 0.78 -35.52
C LEU A 396 -36.14 1.66 -36.73
N THR A 397 -36.36 1.05 -37.90
CA THR A 397 -36.75 1.77 -39.11
C THR A 397 -38.05 2.54 -38.91
N HIS A 398 -39.07 1.92 -38.29
CA HIS A 398 -40.34 2.60 -37.99
C HIS A 398 -40.18 3.76 -36.99
N ILE A 399 -39.30 3.64 -35.99
CA ILE A 399 -39.00 4.74 -35.07
C ILE A 399 -38.32 5.89 -35.84
N LEU A 400 -37.35 5.60 -36.69
CA LEU A 400 -36.60 6.62 -37.45
C LEU A 400 -37.45 7.29 -38.54
N ASP A 401 -38.38 6.57 -39.17
CA ASP A 401 -39.35 7.15 -40.12
C ASP A 401 -40.27 8.17 -39.44
N ARG A 402 -40.67 7.93 -38.19
CA ARG A 402 -41.50 8.86 -37.40
C ARG A 402 -40.80 10.20 -37.15
N TRP A 403 -39.47 10.21 -37.19
CA TRP A 403 -38.63 11.40 -37.02
C TRP A 403 -38.00 11.89 -38.34
N HIS A 404 -38.55 11.44 -39.47
CA HIS A 404 -38.15 11.85 -40.83
C HIS A 404 -36.65 11.66 -41.10
N TRP A 405 -36.09 10.52 -40.69
CA TRP A 405 -34.72 10.14 -41.02
C TRP A 405 -34.61 9.75 -42.50
N ASP A 406 -33.81 10.48 -43.28
CA ASP A 406 -33.62 10.24 -44.72
C ASP A 406 -32.45 9.28 -45.05
N GLY A 407 -31.85 8.67 -44.01
CA GLY A 407 -30.64 7.86 -44.14
C GLY A 407 -29.34 8.61 -43.86
N GLN A 408 -29.36 9.94 -43.86
CA GLN A 408 -28.20 10.78 -43.61
C GLN A 408 -28.39 11.81 -42.50
N SER A 409 -29.58 12.37 -42.37
CA SER A 409 -29.92 13.41 -41.40
C SER A 409 -31.34 13.28 -40.88
N LEU A 410 -31.55 13.72 -39.63
CA LEU A 410 -32.87 13.89 -39.02
C LEU A 410 -33.54 15.17 -39.53
N GLY A 411 -34.88 15.17 -39.61
CA GLY A 411 -35.65 16.35 -40.00
C GLY A 411 -35.52 17.52 -39.02
N GLU A 412 -35.75 18.75 -39.49
CA GLU A 412 -35.46 20.03 -38.79
C GLU A 412 -36.16 20.23 -37.43
N LYS A 413 -37.12 19.39 -37.03
CA LYS A 413 -37.80 19.45 -35.72
C LYS A 413 -37.87 18.09 -35.04
N THR A 414 -36.70 17.53 -34.73
CA THR A 414 -36.61 16.27 -33.96
C THR A 414 -36.52 16.55 -32.47
N ASP A 415 -37.46 16.00 -31.69
CA ASP A 415 -37.36 16.01 -30.23
C ASP A 415 -36.43 14.89 -29.77
N VAL A 416 -35.18 15.28 -29.52
CA VAL A 416 -34.06 14.39 -29.21
C VAL A 416 -34.29 13.59 -27.92
N VAL A 417 -35.10 14.11 -26.98
CA VAL A 417 -35.43 13.43 -25.72
C VAL A 417 -36.43 12.31 -25.96
N ASN A 418 -37.48 12.58 -26.73
CA ASN A 418 -38.49 11.58 -27.08
C ASN A 418 -37.93 10.50 -28.03
N LEU A 419 -36.98 10.86 -28.89
CA LEU A 419 -36.22 9.89 -29.68
C LEU A 419 -35.39 8.97 -28.76
N ALA A 420 -34.68 9.52 -27.78
CA ALA A 420 -33.88 8.73 -26.82
C ALA A 420 -34.74 7.76 -26.02
N GLN A 421 -35.92 8.21 -25.58
CA GLN A 421 -36.86 7.35 -24.86
C GLN A 421 -37.35 6.19 -25.74
N SER A 422 -37.76 6.48 -26.98
CA SER A 422 -38.23 5.47 -27.93
C SER A 422 -37.16 4.41 -28.25
N LEU A 423 -35.89 4.84 -28.39
CA LEU A 423 -34.77 3.92 -28.60
C LEU A 423 -34.42 3.11 -27.34
N SER A 424 -34.58 3.70 -26.15
CA SER A 424 -34.38 3.01 -24.88
C SER A 424 -35.40 1.88 -24.70
N ASP A 425 -36.66 2.13 -25.05
CA ASP A 425 -37.73 1.14 -25.00
C ASP A 425 -37.48 0.00 -25.99
N LEU A 426 -36.98 0.30 -27.20
CA LEU A 426 -36.58 -0.71 -28.17
C LEU A 426 -35.44 -1.60 -27.64
N VAL A 427 -34.42 -1.01 -27.01
CA VAL A 427 -33.30 -1.75 -26.41
C VAL A 427 -33.80 -2.66 -25.29
N GLN A 428 -34.71 -2.19 -24.45
CA GLN A 428 -35.30 -3.01 -23.39
C GLN A 428 -36.13 -4.16 -23.94
N GLN A 429 -36.94 -3.95 -24.98
CA GLN A 429 -37.72 -5.01 -25.63
C GLN A 429 -36.81 -6.08 -26.26
N THR A 430 -35.73 -5.64 -26.91
CA THR A 430 -34.77 -6.54 -27.57
C THR A 430 -34.00 -7.39 -26.56
N LEU A 431 -33.70 -6.84 -25.38
CA LEU A 431 -33.06 -7.58 -24.29
C LEU A 431 -34.00 -8.60 -23.63
N HIS A 432 -35.29 -8.25 -23.48
CA HIS A 432 -36.28 -9.18 -22.91
C HIS A 432 -36.59 -10.35 -23.85
N SER A 433 -36.64 -10.14 -25.17
CA SER A 433 -36.87 -11.22 -26.14
C SER A 433 -35.69 -12.20 -26.26
N THR A 434 -34.45 -11.72 -26.06
CA THR A 434 -33.27 -12.59 -25.96
C THR A 434 -33.20 -13.40 -24.67
N ALA A 435 -33.80 -12.93 -23.58
CA ALA A 435 -33.77 -13.62 -22.29
C ALA A 435 -34.74 -14.81 -22.24
N THR A 436 -35.84 -14.78 -23.00
CA THR A 436 -36.87 -15.83 -23.04
C THR A 436 -36.60 -16.95 -24.07
N SER A 437 -35.51 -16.89 -24.83
CA SER A 437 -35.24 -17.78 -25.98
C SER A 437 -33.99 -18.68 -25.81
N GLN A 438 -33.52 -18.93 -24.58
CA GLN A 438 -32.55 -20.01 -24.34
C GLN A 438 -33.26 -21.29 -23.87
N PRO A 439 -33.16 -22.41 -24.61
CA PRO A 439 -33.80 -23.66 -24.22
C PRO A 439 -33.06 -24.29 -23.03
N SER A 440 -33.86 -24.89 -22.14
CA SER A 440 -33.47 -25.70 -20.97
C SER A 440 -32.64 -26.93 -21.32
#